data_AF-A0A374MK53-F1
#
_entry.id   AF-A0A374MK53-F1
#
_cell.length_a   1.000
_cell.length_b   1.000
_cell.length_c   1.000
_cell.angle_alpha   90.00
_cell.angle_beta   90.00
_cell.angle_gamma   90.00
#
_symmetry.space_group_name_H-M   'P 1'
#
loop_
_entity.id
_entity.type
_entity.pdbx_description
1 polymer ?
#
loop_
_entity_poly.entity_id
_entity_poly.type
_entity_poly.pdbx_seq_one_letter_code
_entity_poly.pdbx_strand_id
1 'polypeptide(L)'
;TEKYCKSNEGTDFNPEHLVYSREEKDARWEYVVKMTLIFRDMMIGNPKLAEMGFKEESMGHNAIAAGFQGQRQWTDYKPDGDFSEAILNTSFDWNGIREAFTFATENDT
;
A
#
# COMPACT_ATOMS: atom_id res chain seq x y z
N THR A 1 -8.52 3.92 7.19
CA THR A 1 -8.88 4.71 6.00
C THR A 1 -10.28 5.33 6.06
N GLU A 2 -11.26 4.71 6.73
CA GLU A 2 -12.65 5.22 6.87
C GLU A 2 -12.77 6.73 7.17
N LYS A 3 -12.19 7.19 8.29
CA LYS A 3 -12.41 8.55 8.81
C LYS A 3 -11.82 9.67 7.95
N TYR A 4 -10.66 9.43 7.35
CA TYR A 4 -9.84 10.49 6.72
C TYR A 4 -9.64 10.31 5.22
N CYS A 5 -9.83 9.10 4.68
CA CYS A 5 -9.62 8.81 3.27
C CYS A 5 -10.96 8.56 2.58
N LYS A 6 -11.73 7.56 3.03
CA LYS A 6 -12.98 7.17 2.36
C LYS A 6 -14.03 8.28 2.37
N SER A 7 -14.13 9.01 3.48
CA SER A 7 -15.01 10.19 3.62
C SER A 7 -14.61 11.37 2.72
N ASN A 8 -13.39 11.36 2.17
CA ASN A 8 -12.82 12.41 1.34
C ASN A 8 -12.42 11.87 -0.05
N GLU A 9 -13.04 10.79 -0.53
CA GLU A 9 -12.83 10.31 -1.90
C GLU A 9 -13.14 11.42 -2.91
N GLY A 10 -12.24 11.61 -3.88
CA GLY A 10 -12.42 12.57 -4.95
C GLY A 10 -13.46 12.13 -5.98
N THR A 11 -13.75 13.03 -6.92
CA THR A 11 -14.61 12.72 -8.07
C THR A 11 -13.97 11.63 -8.94
N ASP A 12 -14.76 10.62 -9.29
CA ASP A 12 -14.36 9.56 -10.21
C ASP A 12 -14.56 10.03 -11.65
N PHE A 13 -13.47 10.13 -12.41
CA PHE A 13 -13.48 10.62 -13.79
C PHE A 13 -13.49 9.47 -14.83
N ASN A 14 -13.68 8.22 -14.40
CA ASN A 14 -13.80 7.10 -15.32
C ASN A 14 -15.11 7.17 -16.13
N PRO A 15 -15.13 6.63 -17.36
CA PRO A 15 -16.38 6.33 -18.06
C PRO A 15 -17.29 5.46 -17.19
N GLU A 16 -18.61 5.68 -17.27
CA GLU A 16 -19.60 5.03 -16.38
C GLU A 16 -19.44 3.50 -16.29
N HIS A 17 -19.13 2.83 -17.41
CA HIS A 17 -18.95 1.38 -17.46
C HIS A 17 -17.65 0.86 -16.80
N LEU A 18 -16.74 1.76 -16.40
CA LEU A 18 -15.50 1.46 -15.68
C LEU A 18 -15.54 1.95 -14.22
N VAL A 19 -16.59 2.68 -13.83
CA VAL A 19 -16.78 3.12 -12.45
C VAL A 19 -17.17 1.92 -11.60
N TYR A 20 -16.34 1.61 -10.62
CA TYR A 20 -16.60 0.53 -9.66
C TYR A 20 -17.79 0.84 -8.75
N SER A 21 -18.49 -0.22 -8.33
CA SER A 21 -19.51 -0.14 -7.28
C SER A 21 -18.89 0.28 -5.92
N ARG A 22 -19.72 0.64 -4.95
CA ARG A 22 -19.25 0.99 -3.60
C ARG A 22 -18.52 -0.19 -2.94
N GLU A 23 -19.09 -1.39 -3.08
CA GLU A 23 -18.54 -2.63 -2.54
C GLU A 23 -17.17 -2.94 -3.15
N GLU A 24 -17.02 -2.77 -4.47
CA GLU A 24 -15.75 -2.94 -5.17
C GLU A 24 -14.71 -1.91 -4.73
N LYS A 25 -15.10 -0.64 -4.58
CA LYS A 25 -14.21 0.42 -4.05
C LYS A 25 -13.77 0.11 -2.63
N ASP A 26 -14.64 -0.42 -1.78
CA ASP A 26 -14.30 -0.78 -0.40
C ASP A 26 -13.34 -1.97 -0.33
N ALA A 27 -13.51 -2.97 -1.20
CA ALA A 27 -12.56 -4.06 -1.34
C ALA A 27 -11.18 -3.57 -1.83
N ARG A 28 -11.16 -2.61 -2.76
CA ARG A 28 -9.91 -1.97 -3.22
C ARG A 28 -9.22 -1.18 -2.11
N TRP A 29 -9.97 -0.47 -1.27
CA TRP A 29 -9.41 0.19 -0.09
C TRP A 29 -8.74 -0.80 0.88
N GLU A 30 -9.38 -1.92 1.16
CA GLU A 30 -8.79 -2.97 1.99
C GLU A 30 -7.50 -3.51 1.35
N TYR A 31 -7.52 -3.71 0.04
CA TYR A 31 -6.38 -4.22 -0.72
C TYR A 31 -5.18 -3.27 -0.66
N VAL A 32 -5.35 -1.99 -0.97
CA VAL A 32 -4.23 -1.02 -0.97
C VAL A 32 -3.66 -0.79 0.44
N VAL A 33 -4.48 -0.85 1.49
CA VAL A 33 -4.00 -0.82 2.88
C VAL A 33 -3.15 -2.05 3.20
N LYS A 34 -3.58 -3.24 2.76
CA LYS A 34 -2.79 -4.47 2.91
C LYS A 34 -1.49 -4.41 2.13
N MET A 35 -1.50 -3.86 0.91
CA MET A 35 -0.27 -3.62 0.14
C MET A 35 0.70 -2.74 0.92
N THR A 36 0.23 -1.62 1.48
CA THR A 36 1.06 -0.72 2.28
C THR A 36 1.70 -1.42 3.48
N LEU A 37 0.93 -2.24 4.22
CA LEU A 37 1.43 -3.02 5.34
C LEU A 37 2.49 -4.04 4.90
N ILE A 38 2.21 -4.79 3.83
CA ILE A 38 3.13 -5.81 3.32
C ILE A 38 4.42 -5.18 2.79
N PHE A 39 4.35 -4.07 2.05
CA PHE A 39 5.53 -3.36 1.55
C PHE A 39 6.43 -2.90 2.69
N ARG A 40 5.85 -2.26 3.72
CA ARG A 40 6.58 -1.86 4.93
C ARG A 40 7.21 -3.08 5.62
N ASP A 41 6.43 -4.13 5.86
CA ASP A 41 6.89 -5.31 6.59
C ASP A 41 7.99 -6.05 5.81
N MET A 42 7.95 -6.06 4.48
CA MET A 42 9.06 -6.57 3.66
C MET A 42 10.33 -5.74 3.82
N MET A 43 10.23 -4.41 3.97
CA MET A 43 11.41 -3.56 4.15
C MET A 43 12.07 -3.79 5.52
N ILE A 44 11.29 -3.71 6.59
CA ILE A 44 11.82 -3.59 7.97
C ILE A 44 11.48 -4.76 8.90
N GLY A 45 10.72 -5.74 8.43
CA GLY A 45 10.24 -6.85 9.24
C GLY A 45 9.03 -6.47 10.10
N ASN A 46 8.43 -7.48 10.74
CA ASN A 46 7.31 -7.31 11.65
C ASN A 46 7.21 -8.46 12.67
N PRO A 47 7.42 -8.22 13.97
CA PRO A 47 7.38 -9.28 14.99
C PRO A 47 6.01 -9.95 15.12
N LYS A 48 4.91 -9.27 14.76
CA LYS A 48 3.57 -9.89 14.77
C LYS A 48 3.46 -11.05 13.77
N LEU A 49 4.22 -11.01 12.67
CA LEU A 49 4.26 -12.13 11.73
C LEU A 49 4.87 -13.38 12.39
N ALA A 50 5.91 -13.21 13.22
CA ALA A 50 6.47 -14.33 13.98
C ALA A 50 5.48 -14.90 15.01
N GLU A 51 4.70 -14.03 15.69
CA GLU A 51 3.62 -14.45 16.60
C GLU A 51 2.54 -15.26 15.87
N MET A 52 2.30 -14.95 14.59
CA MET A 52 1.36 -15.66 13.71
C MET A 52 1.95 -16.93 13.07
N GLY A 53 3.24 -17.22 13.28
CA GLY A 53 3.93 -18.39 12.73
C GLY A 53 4.76 -18.14 11.46
N PHE A 54 4.72 -16.93 10.90
CA PHE A 54 5.48 -16.49 9.72
C PHE A 54 6.86 -15.95 10.13
N LYS A 55 7.70 -16.86 10.64
CA LYS A 55 9.00 -16.48 11.21
C LYS A 55 9.97 -15.94 10.16
N GLU A 56 9.98 -16.51 8.96
CA GLU A 56 10.86 -16.06 7.89
C GLU A 56 10.47 -14.65 7.44
N GLU A 57 9.19 -14.43 7.16
CA GLU A 57 8.63 -13.17 6.70
C GLU A 57 8.76 -12.06 7.75
N SER A 58 8.78 -12.42 9.05
CA SER A 58 8.95 -11.46 10.14
C SER A 58 10.29 -10.71 10.13
N MET A 59 11.31 -11.24 9.44
CA MET A 59 12.66 -10.67 9.42
C MET A 59 12.79 -9.45 8.51
N GLY A 60 11.95 -9.33 7.47
CA GLY A 60 12.11 -8.32 6.42
C GLY A 60 13.43 -8.45 5.65
N HIS A 61 13.81 -7.39 4.95
CA HIS A 61 14.99 -7.37 4.07
C HIS A 61 16.05 -6.34 4.49
N ASN A 62 15.93 -5.73 5.68
CA ASN A 62 16.81 -4.68 6.17
C ASN A 62 17.01 -3.54 5.13
N ALA A 63 15.92 -3.19 4.44
CA ALA A 63 15.95 -2.27 3.31
C ALA A 63 15.78 -0.83 3.79
N ILE A 64 16.72 0.05 3.42
CA ILE A 64 16.65 1.50 3.68
C ILE A 64 15.90 2.26 2.57
N ALA A 65 15.76 1.64 1.40
CA ALA A 65 14.95 2.10 0.28
C ALA A 65 14.38 0.88 -0.46
N ALA A 66 13.24 1.04 -1.11
CA ALA A 66 12.63 0.00 -1.92
C ALA A 66 11.92 0.61 -3.14
N GLY A 67 11.46 -0.24 -4.05
CA GLY A 67 10.66 0.17 -5.20
C GLY A 67 9.57 -0.85 -5.49
N PHE A 68 8.48 -0.39 -6.10
CA PHE A 68 7.40 -1.25 -6.55
C PHE A 68 7.23 -1.12 -8.06
N GLN A 69 7.42 -2.22 -8.77
CA GLN A 69 7.39 -2.23 -10.23
C GLN A 69 6.03 -1.75 -10.76
N GLY A 70 4.92 -2.20 -10.16
CA GLY A 70 3.57 -1.85 -10.58
C GLY A 70 3.29 -2.22 -12.05
N GLN A 71 3.51 -1.27 -12.95
CA GLN A 71 3.25 -1.47 -14.36
C GLN A 71 4.20 -2.53 -14.97
N ARG A 72 3.74 -3.41 -15.87
CA ARG A 72 2.35 -3.63 -16.31
C ARG A 72 1.70 -4.86 -15.68
N GLN A 73 2.49 -5.85 -15.32
CA GLN A 73 2.01 -7.18 -14.93
C GLN A 73 1.17 -7.15 -13.66
N TRP A 74 1.42 -6.21 -12.75
CA TRP A 74 0.59 -6.05 -11.55
C TRP A 74 -0.66 -5.22 -11.85
N THR A 75 -0.50 -4.01 -12.38
CA THR A 75 -1.62 -3.06 -12.57
C THR A 75 -2.63 -3.52 -13.61
N ASP A 76 -2.25 -4.41 -14.53
CA ASP A 76 -3.17 -5.04 -15.46
C ASP A 76 -4.16 -6.01 -14.78
N TYR A 77 -3.96 -6.35 -13.49
CA TYR A 77 -4.80 -7.29 -12.75
C TYR A 77 -5.21 -6.85 -11.35
N LYS A 78 -4.37 -6.07 -10.66
CA LYS A 78 -4.55 -5.64 -9.26
C LYS A 78 -4.54 -4.12 -9.13
N PRO A 79 -5.11 -3.55 -8.04
CA PRO A 79 -4.96 -2.14 -7.72
C PRO A 79 -3.49 -1.70 -7.79
N ASP A 80 -3.25 -0.48 -8.26
CA ASP A 80 -1.91 0.10 -8.37
C ASP A 80 -1.25 0.40 -7.01
N GLY A 81 -0.03 0.92 -7.08
CA GLY A 81 0.80 1.26 -5.95
C GLY A 81 0.52 2.64 -5.35
N ASP A 82 -0.26 3.49 -6.00
CA ASP A 82 -0.36 4.94 -5.73
C ASP A 82 -0.55 5.26 -4.25
N PHE A 83 -1.54 4.61 -3.62
CA PHE A 83 -1.80 4.81 -2.19
C PHE A 83 -0.64 4.34 -1.30
N SER A 84 -0.06 3.19 -1.62
CA SER A 84 1.04 2.62 -0.81
C SER A 84 2.29 3.47 -0.93
N GLU A 85 2.64 3.89 -2.14
CA GLU A 85 3.78 4.76 -2.42
C GLU A 85 3.61 6.12 -1.73
N ALA A 86 2.42 6.73 -1.82
CA ALA A 86 2.12 7.99 -1.15
C ALA A 86 2.22 7.88 0.39
N ILE A 87 1.63 6.84 1.00
CA ILE A 87 1.63 6.67 2.46
C ILE A 87 3.01 6.29 2.99
N LEU A 88 3.79 5.48 2.28
CA LEU A 88 5.13 5.09 2.70
C LEU A 88 6.09 6.30 2.71
N ASN A 89 6.06 7.11 1.65
CA ASN A 89 6.86 8.35 1.55
C ASN A 89 6.32 9.51 2.42
N THR A 90 5.14 9.37 3.02
CA THR A 90 4.60 10.37 3.96
C THR A 90 5.13 10.14 5.38
N SER A 91 5.30 11.23 6.14
CA SER A 91 5.78 11.24 7.54
C SER A 91 4.74 10.83 8.59
N PHE A 92 3.61 10.25 8.18
CA PHE A 92 2.58 9.75 9.08
C PHE A 92 1.70 8.71 8.39
N ASP A 93 1.10 7.83 9.21
CA ASP A 93 0.00 6.97 8.81
C ASP A 93 -0.96 6.74 9.99
N TRP A 94 -1.76 5.67 9.96
CA TRP A 94 -2.68 5.31 11.04
C TRP A 94 -2.01 4.99 12.38
N ASN A 95 -0.68 4.81 12.41
CA ASN A 95 0.10 4.62 13.65
C ASN A 95 0.68 5.94 14.19
N GLY A 96 0.40 7.07 13.55
CA GLY A 96 0.90 8.40 13.95
C GLY A 96 2.06 8.88 13.09
N ILE A 97 2.75 9.92 13.57
CA ILE A 97 3.93 10.50 12.91
C ILE A 97 5.10 9.52 13.00
N ARG A 98 5.81 9.33 11.90
CA ARG A 98 6.99 8.46 11.79
C ARG A 98 7.97 8.99 10.73
N GLU A 99 9.15 8.40 10.68
CA GLU A 99 10.06 8.59 9.56
C GLU A 99 9.39 8.10 8.26
N ALA A 100 9.58 8.87 7.19
CA ALA A 100 9.14 8.48 5.85
C ALA A 100 10.04 7.36 5.31
N PHE A 101 9.46 6.38 4.63
CA PHE A 101 10.21 5.39 3.89
C PHE A 101 10.60 5.96 2.53
N THR A 102 11.80 5.66 2.04
CA THR A 102 12.18 5.94 0.65
C THR A 102 11.63 4.83 -0.23
N PHE A 103 10.59 5.11 -1.02
CA PHE A 103 9.89 4.09 -1.80
C PHE A 103 9.59 4.57 -3.23
N ALA A 104 10.27 3.98 -4.23
CA ALA A 104 10.21 4.42 -5.62
C ALA A 104 9.04 3.81 -6.40
N THR A 105 8.24 4.66 -7.02
CA THR A 105 7.26 4.30 -8.05
C THR A 105 7.96 3.65 -9.24
N GLU A 106 7.30 2.66 -9.84
CA GLU A 106 7.78 1.93 -11.04
C GLU A 106 9.15 1.25 -10.87
N ASN A 107 9.60 1.06 -9.62
CA ASN A 107 10.90 0.50 -9.29
C ASN A 107 12.06 1.22 -10.02
N ASP A 108 12.00 2.55 -10.08
CA ASP A 108 13.07 3.40 -10.60
C ASP A 108 14.18 3.57 -9.54
N THR A 109 15.26 2.77 -9.66
CA THR A 109 16.38 2.67 -8.69
C THR A 109 17.61 3.47 -9.09
#